data_AF-A0A2R6NMV7-F1
#
_entry.id   AF-A0A2R6NMV7-F1
#
_cell.length_a   1.000
_cell.length_b   1.000
_cell.length_c   1.000
_cell.angle_alpha   90.00
_cell.angle_beta   90.00
_cell.angle_gamma   90.00
#
_symmetry.space_group_name_H-M   'P 1'
#
loop_
_entity.id
_entity.type
_entity.pdbx_description
1 polymer ?
#
loop_
_entity_poly.entity_id
_entity_poly.type
_entity_poly.pdbx_seq_one_letter_code
_entity_poly.pdbx_strand_id
1 'polypeptide(L)'
;MRYAVLVTGPAGAGKSTFCNALLTHLQTSKRSAHLVNLDPAANNDAFEYEPAIDIRDLVSLEDVMGELEYGPNGGLVYCFE
;
A
#
# COMPACT_ATOMS: atom_id res chain seq x y z
N MET A 1 8.53 23.45 -3.51
CA MET A 1 8.50 22.78 -2.19
C MET A 1 7.94 21.39 -2.40
N ARG A 2 8.48 20.35 -1.74
CA ARG A 2 7.98 18.97 -1.83
C ARG A 2 7.13 18.67 -0.61
N TYR A 3 6.03 17.96 -0.79
CA TYR A 3 5.09 17.59 0.27
C TYR A 3 4.90 16.07 0.26
N ALA A 4 4.63 15.50 1.43
CA ALA A 4 4.27 14.10 1.59
C ALA A 4 3.07 14.00 2.56
N VAL A 5 2.21 13.03 2.31
CA VAL A 5 1.08 12.70 3.19
C VAL A 5 1.23 11.24 3.55
N LEU A 6 1.43 10.97 4.84
CA LEU A 6 1.41 9.61 5.37
C LEU A 6 -0.01 9.26 5.79
N VAL A 7 -0.58 8.25 5.17
CA VAL A 7 -1.95 7.79 5.44
C VAL A 7 -1.88 6.59 6.37
N THR A 8 -2.46 6.72 7.57
CA THR A 8 -2.46 5.67 8.60
C THR A 8 -3.87 5.44 9.14
N GLY A 9 -4.10 4.26 9.72
CA GLY A 9 -5.39 3.88 10.28
C GLY A 9 -5.58 2.36 10.32
N PRO A 10 -6.55 1.87 11.12
CA PRO A 10 -6.80 0.44 11.24
C PRO A 10 -7.21 -0.21 9.91
N ALA A 11 -7.19 -1.55 9.86
CA ALA A 11 -7.73 -2.29 8.73
C ALA A 11 -9.20 -1.89 8.48
N GLY A 12 -9.58 -1.72 7.23
CA GLY A 12 -10.94 -1.27 6.85
C GLY A 12 -11.22 0.23 7.03
N ALA A 13 -10.28 1.06 7.52
CA ALA A 13 -10.48 2.50 7.67
C ALA A 13 -10.58 3.30 6.34
N GLY A 14 -10.40 2.64 5.19
CA GLY A 14 -10.48 3.29 3.87
C GLY A 14 -9.19 3.96 3.39
N LYS A 15 -8.02 3.53 3.88
CA LYS A 15 -6.71 4.11 3.50
C LYS A 15 -6.46 4.10 1.99
N SER A 16 -6.56 2.94 1.34
CA SER A 16 -6.33 2.81 -0.11
C SER A 16 -7.36 3.59 -0.91
N THR A 17 -8.64 3.58 -0.48
CA THR A 17 -9.70 4.39 -1.08
C THR A 17 -9.40 5.89 -1.00
N PHE A 18 -8.90 6.37 0.15
CA PHE A 18 -8.47 7.75 0.32
C PHE A 18 -7.30 8.10 -0.60
N CYS A 19 -6.29 7.22 -0.69
CA CYS A 19 -5.16 7.41 -1.60
C CYS A 19 -5.60 7.53 -3.07
N ASN A 20 -6.49 6.63 -3.53
CA ASN A 20 -7.03 6.68 -4.89
C ASN A 20 -7.77 8.01 -5.14
N ALA A 21 -8.70 8.38 -4.26
CA ALA A 21 -9.45 9.63 -4.40
C ALA A 21 -8.55 10.89 -4.39
N LEU A 22 -7.52 10.90 -3.54
CA LEU A 22 -6.55 12.00 -3.48
C LEU A 22 -5.73 12.09 -4.76
N LEU A 23 -5.25 10.96 -5.29
CA LEU A 23 -4.51 10.93 -6.55
C LEU A 23 -5.37 11.39 -7.73
N THR A 24 -6.61 10.90 -7.83
CA THR A 24 -7.57 11.39 -8.83
C THR A 24 -7.74 12.89 -8.74
N HIS A 25 -7.97 13.42 -7.54
CA HIS A 25 -8.15 14.86 -7.32
C HIS A 25 -6.92 15.68 -7.75
N LEU A 26 -5.72 15.22 -7.41
CA LEU A 26 -4.47 15.89 -7.77
C LEU A 26 -4.25 15.85 -9.29
N GLN A 27 -4.48 14.71 -9.95
CA GLN A 27 -4.37 14.58 -11.40
C GLN A 27 -5.37 15.49 -12.12
N THR A 28 -6.64 15.52 -11.70
CA THR A 28 -7.66 16.44 -12.26
C THR A 28 -7.27 17.91 -12.06
N SER A 29 -6.57 18.21 -10.97
CA SER A 29 -6.04 19.55 -10.67
C SER A 29 -4.71 19.85 -11.38
N LYS A 30 -4.25 19.00 -12.30
CA LYS A 30 -2.96 19.10 -13.01
C LYS A 30 -1.75 19.15 -12.07
N ARG A 31 -1.82 18.43 -10.94
CA ARG A 31 -0.74 18.28 -9.97
C ARG A 31 -0.22 16.85 -10.01
N SER A 32 1.08 16.69 -10.22
CA SER A 32 1.75 15.39 -10.15
C SER A 32 1.88 14.92 -8.71
N ALA A 33 1.56 13.67 -8.46
CA ALA A 33 1.79 12.97 -7.20
C ALA A 33 2.21 11.53 -7.48
N HIS A 34 2.92 10.94 -6.51
CA HIS A 34 3.38 9.56 -6.58
C HIS A 34 2.77 8.79 -5.41
N LEU A 35 2.21 7.62 -5.71
CA LEU A 35 1.76 6.68 -4.71
C LEU A 35 2.94 5.84 -4.25
N VAL A 36 3.06 5.63 -2.94
CA VAL A 36 4.04 4.71 -2.34
C VAL A 36 3.25 3.74 -1.47
N ASN A 37 3.25 2.46 -1.85
CA ASN A 37 2.63 1.41 -1.05
C ASN A 37 3.65 0.86 -0.06
N LEU A 38 3.29 0.89 1.23
CA LEU A 38 4.08 0.33 2.33
C LEU A 38 3.34 -0.80 3.05
N ASP A 39 2.19 -1.24 2.54
CA ASP A 39 1.39 -2.31 3.11
C ASP A 39 1.70 -3.63 2.38
N PRO A 40 2.41 -4.59 3.00
CA PRO A 40 2.73 -5.88 2.38
C PRO A 40 1.48 -6.78 2.27
N ALA A 41 0.39 -6.44 2.96
CA ALA A 41 -0.87 -7.16 2.94
C ALA A 41 -1.91 -6.55 1.98
N ALA A 42 -1.55 -5.49 1.24
CA ALA A 42 -2.43 -4.91 0.24
C ALA A 42 -2.65 -5.88 -0.93
N ASN A 43 -3.91 -6.12 -1.27
CA ASN A 43 -4.27 -6.93 -2.44
C ASN A 43 -3.85 -6.26 -3.75
N ASN A 44 -3.69 -7.05 -4.83
CA ASN A 44 -3.31 -6.55 -6.16
C ASN A 44 -4.34 -5.56 -6.75
N ASP A 45 -5.59 -5.61 -6.32
CA ASP A 45 -6.68 -4.72 -6.72
C ASP A 45 -6.91 -3.54 -5.74
N ALA A 46 -6.04 -3.36 -4.74
CA ALA A 46 -6.21 -2.32 -3.73
C ALA A 46 -6.04 -0.88 -4.28
N PHE A 47 -5.36 -0.72 -5.42
CA PHE A 47 -5.03 0.57 -6.00
C PHE A 47 -5.50 0.67 -7.45
N GLU A 48 -6.16 1.77 -7.80
CA GLU A 48 -6.54 2.08 -9.18
C GLU A 48 -5.36 2.70 -9.96
N TYR A 49 -4.35 3.17 -9.24
CA TYR A 49 -3.13 3.76 -9.75
C TYR A 49 -1.94 2.91 -9.39
N GLU A 50 -1.07 2.68 -10.36
CA GLU A 50 0.19 1.96 -10.13
C GLU A 50 1.05 2.70 -9.10
N PRO A 51 1.46 2.05 -7.99
CA PRO A 51 2.42 2.62 -7.06
C PRO A 51 3.75 2.92 -7.76
N ALA A 52 4.34 4.07 -7.47
CA ALA A 52 5.69 4.38 -7.94
C ALA A 52 6.76 3.58 -7.17
N ILE A 53 6.43 3.16 -5.95
CA ILE A 53 7.22 2.27 -5.09
C ILE A 53 6.21 1.35 -4.41
N ASP A 54 6.46 0.05 -4.46
CA ASP A 54 5.64 -0.96 -3.80
C ASP A 54 6.51 -1.89 -2.95
N ILE A 55 6.21 -2.01 -1.66
CA ILE A 55 6.93 -2.93 -0.78
C ILE A 55 6.72 -4.40 -1.18
N ARG A 56 5.63 -4.71 -1.89
CA ARG A 56 5.31 -6.07 -2.34
C ARG A 56 6.30 -6.61 -3.37
N ASP A 57 7.01 -5.72 -4.08
CA ASP A 57 8.11 -6.12 -4.98
C ASP A 57 9.31 -6.70 -4.21
N LEU A 58 9.42 -6.39 -2.91
CA LEU A 58 10.45 -6.91 -2.02
C LEU A 58 9.91 -8.04 -1.15
N VAL A 59 8.73 -7.85 -0.56
CA VAL A 59 8.08 -8.81 0.34
C VAL A 59 6.57 -8.62 0.36
N SER A 60 5.83 -9.68 0.06
CA SER A 60 4.37 -9.71 0.20
C SER A 60 3.94 -10.66 1.31
N LEU A 61 2.81 -10.36 1.94
CA LEU A 61 2.23 -11.25 2.95
C LEU A 61 1.87 -12.62 2.34
N GLU A 62 1.40 -12.63 1.09
CA GLU A 62 1.01 -13.85 0.39
C GLU A 62 2.19 -14.80 0.19
N ASP A 63 3.33 -14.28 -0.27
CA ASP A 63 4.55 -15.07 -0.47
C ASP A 63 5.06 -15.63 0.86
N VAL A 64 5.08 -14.81 1.91
CA VAL A 64 5.52 -15.24 3.24
C VAL A 64 4.62 -16.33 3.82
N MET A 65 3.30 -16.19 3.69
CA MET A 65 2.36 -17.21 4.14
C MET A 65 2.49 -18.51 3.35
N GLY A 66 2.76 -18.41 2.04
CA GLY A 66 2.91 -19.56 1.15
C GLY A 66 4.24 -20.32 1.34
N GLU A 67 5.35 -19.60 1.50
CA GLU A 67 6.69 -20.18 1.57
C GLU A 67 7.08 -20.62 2.99
N LEU A 68 6.65 -19.88 4.02
CA LEU A 68 7.05 -20.12 5.42
C LEU A 68 5.95 -20.79 6.26
N GLU A 69 4.81 -21.12 5.66
CA GLU A 69 3.64 -21.72 6.30
C GLU A 69 3.12 -20.92 7.51
N TYR A 70 3.34 -19.60 7.51
CA TYR A 70 2.83 -18.73 8.56
C TYR A 70 1.34 -18.41 8.38
N GLY A 71 0.64 -18.27 9.50
CA GLY A 71 -0.67 -17.64 9.51
C GLY A 71 -0.58 -16.13 9.22
N PRO A 72 -1.70 -15.47 8.87
CA PRO A 72 -1.69 -14.09 8.39
C PRO A 72 -1.04 -13.09 9.36
N ASN A 73 -1.24 -13.25 10.67
CA ASN A 73 -0.61 -12.38 11.64
C ASN A 73 0.90 -12.65 11.80
N GLY A 74 1.31 -13.92 11.72
CA GLY A 74 2.72 -14.30 11.79
C GLY A 74 3.48 -13.83 10.55
N GLY A 75 2.88 -13.99 9.37
CA GLY A 75 3.42 -13.47 8.12
C GLY A 75 3.56 -11.95 8.14
N LEU A 76 2.57 -11.23 8.67
CA LEU A 76 2.64 -9.76 8.78
C LEU A 76 3.82 -9.30 9.64
N VAL A 77 4.06 -9.97 10.78
CA VAL A 77 5.20 -9.64 11.65
C VAL A 77 6.50 -9.90 10.91
N TYR A 78 6.63 -11.03 10.21
CA TYR A 78 7.80 -11.36 9.42
C TYR A 78 8.08 -10.32 8.32
N CYS A 79 7.04 -9.81 7.64
CA CYS A 79 7.22 -8.76 6.62
C CYS A 79 7.80 -7.44 7.17
N PHE A 80 7.73 -7.21 8.49
CA PHE A 80 8.19 -5.98 9.14
C PHE A 80 9.49 -6.15 9.96
N GLU A 81 9.98 -7.38 10.12
CA GLU A 81 11.31 -7.66 10.72
C GLU A 81 12.43 -7.46 9.68
#